data_AF-R9PT92-F1
#
_entry.id   AF-R9PT92-F1
#
_cell.length_a   1.000
_cell.length_b   1.000
_cell.length_c   1.000
_cell.angle_alpha   90.00
_cell.angle_beta   90.00
_cell.angle_gamma   90.00
#
_symmetry.space_group_name_H-M   'P 1'
#
loop_
_entity.id
_entity.type
_entity.pdbx_description
1 polymer ?
#
loop_
_entity_poly.entity_id
_entity_poly.type
_entity_poly.pdbx_seq_one_letter_code
_entity_poly.pdbx_strand_id
1 'polypeptide(L)'
;MGQTLEFLTRTLVAILNDNFDVEIEVEALVIREDRKTLGQLIGLLKSHADIDDVGASILKQALVKRNYIAHEFYIKNNYLFTDLEHRNKVYQTLVEDTKTMALGTALMSGFVEGFCEALAIDKSKVLVKQSI
;
A
#
# COMPACT_ATOMS: atom_id res chain seq x y z
N MET A 1 9.95 -4.52 2.39
CA MET A 1 9.17 -3.59 1.54
C MET A 1 7.67 -3.85 1.61
N GLY A 2 7.15 -5.06 1.35
CA GLY A 2 5.70 -5.31 1.45
C GLY A 2 5.08 -5.05 2.82
N GLN A 3 5.74 -5.46 3.90
CA GLN A 3 5.34 -5.13 5.27
C GLN A 3 5.45 -3.62 5.57
N THR A 4 6.44 -2.94 4.98
CA THR A 4 6.63 -1.49 5.14
C THR A 4 5.48 -0.71 4.47
N LEU A 5 5.11 -1.08 3.25
CA LEU A 5 3.99 -0.46 2.54
C LEU A 5 2.67 -0.68 3.29
N GLU A 6 2.44 -1.89 3.80
CA GLU A 6 1.30 -2.17 4.68
C GLU A 6 1.31 -1.28 5.92
N PHE A 7 2.43 -1.24 6.64
CA PHE A 7 2.55 -0.43 7.86
C PHE A 7 2.25 1.04 7.58
N LEU A 8 2.82 1.60 6.51
CA LEU A 8 2.58 2.99 6.11
C LEU A 8 1.14 3.22 5.69
N THR A 9 0.51 2.27 5.01
CA THR A 9 -0.91 2.34 4.64
C THR A 9 -1.79 2.36 5.87
N ARG A 10 -1.52 1.47 6.84
CA ARG A 10 -2.26 1.43 8.12
C ARG A 10 -2.04 2.71 8.93
N THR A 11 -0.81 3.23 8.95
CA THR A 11 -0.48 4.50 9.62
C THR A 11 -1.22 5.67 8.99
N LEU A 12 -1.18 5.79 7.66
CA LEU A 12 -1.88 6.86 6.95
C LEU A 12 -3.38 6.79 7.17
N VAL A 13 -3.98 5.60 7.07
CA VAL A 13 -5.41 5.42 7.31
C VAL A 13 -5.80 5.80 8.74
N ALA A 14 -4.99 5.42 9.75
CA ALA A 14 -5.23 5.84 11.12
C ALA A 14 -5.22 7.38 11.26
N ILE A 15 -4.18 8.04 10.72
CA ILE A 15 -4.11 9.50 10.71
C ILE A 15 -5.34 10.12 10.03
N LEU A 16 -5.75 9.57 8.88
CA LEU A 16 -6.88 10.11 8.14
C LEU A 16 -8.18 9.96 8.92
N ASN A 17 -8.46 8.77 9.46
CA ASN A 17 -9.67 8.50 10.23
C ASN A 17 -9.74 9.36 11.50
N ASP A 18 -8.61 9.54 12.20
CA ASP A 18 -8.58 10.29 13.45
C ASP A 18 -8.74 11.81 13.26
N ASN A 19 -8.46 12.35 12.07
CA ASN A 19 -8.34 13.80 11.85
C ASN A 19 -9.32 14.38 10.81
N PHE A 20 -9.94 13.57 9.96
CA PHE A 20 -10.80 14.07 8.88
C PHE A 20 -12.25 13.55 8.91
N ASP A 21 -12.71 12.98 10.02
CA ASP A 21 -14.07 12.45 10.20
C ASP A 21 -14.44 11.45 9.08
N VAL A 22 -13.53 10.49 8.84
CA VAL A 22 -13.68 9.44 7.83
C VAL A 22 -13.49 8.06 8.43
N GLU A 23 -14.10 7.06 7.80
CA GLU A 23 -13.97 5.66 8.19
C GLU A 23 -13.47 4.81 7.02
N ILE A 24 -12.16 4.84 6.80
CA ILE A 24 -11.50 3.94 5.84
C ILE A 24 -11.23 2.60 6.52
N GLU A 25 -11.83 1.52 6.00
CA GLU A 25 -11.56 0.16 6.46
C GLU A 25 -10.21 -0.34 5.93
N VAL A 26 -9.16 -0.24 6.74
CA VAL A 26 -7.80 -0.59 6.31
C VAL A 26 -7.66 -2.03 5.81
N GLU A 27 -8.35 -3.01 6.41
CA GLU A 27 -8.28 -4.41 5.98
C GLU A 27 -8.84 -4.60 4.57
N ALA A 28 -9.78 -3.75 4.14
CA ALA A 28 -10.28 -3.77 2.78
C ALA A 28 -9.17 -3.37 1.78
N LEU A 29 -8.19 -2.55 2.20
CA LEU A 29 -7.02 -2.18 1.40
C LEU A 29 -5.93 -3.26 1.42
N VAL A 30 -5.59 -3.81 2.60
CA VAL A 30 -4.40 -4.68 2.74
C VAL A 30 -4.68 -6.18 2.58
N ILE A 31 -5.93 -6.60 2.72
CA ILE A 31 -6.33 -8.01 2.60
C ILE A 31 -7.21 -8.23 1.37
N ARG A 32 -8.25 -7.41 1.19
CA ARG A 32 -9.31 -7.69 0.19
C ARG A 32 -9.11 -7.02 -1.16
N GLU A 33 -8.20 -6.05 -1.27
CA GLU A 33 -8.02 -5.22 -2.47
C GLU A 33 -9.33 -4.53 -2.92
N ASP A 34 -10.09 -3.99 -1.97
CA ASP A 34 -11.36 -3.33 -2.25
C ASP A 34 -11.15 -2.02 -3.03
N ARG A 35 -11.68 -1.99 -4.25
CA ARG A 35 -11.53 -0.85 -5.17
C ARG A 35 -12.22 0.40 -4.67
N LYS A 36 -13.32 0.26 -3.93
CA LYS A 36 -14.09 1.40 -3.41
C LYS A 36 -13.30 2.06 -2.28
N THR A 37 -12.78 1.28 -1.33
CA THR A 37 -11.93 1.77 -0.24
C THR A 37 -10.65 2.40 -0.78
N LEU A 38 -10.04 1.82 -1.83
CA LEU A 38 -8.87 2.43 -2.49
C LEU A 38 -9.23 3.78 -3.14
N GLY A 39 -10.39 3.86 -3.80
CA GLY A 39 -10.89 5.10 -4.36
C GLY A 39 -11.12 6.17 -3.29
N GLN A 40 -11.64 5.79 -2.12
CA GLN A 40 -11.81 6.70 -0.97
C GLN A 40 -10.47 7.24 -0.47
N LEU A 41 -9.46 6.37 -0.29
CA LEU A 41 -8.12 6.79 0.11
C LEU A 41 -7.51 7.79 -0.89
N ILE A 42 -7.55 7.46 -2.19
CA ILE A 42 -7.03 8.36 -3.24
C ILE A 42 -7.80 9.68 -3.26
N GLY A 43 -9.13 9.64 -3.09
CA GLY A 43 -9.96 10.84 -3.01
C GLY A 43 -9.53 11.77 -1.88
N LEU A 44 -9.28 11.23 -0.69
CA LEU A 44 -8.80 12.01 0.46
C LEU A 44 -7.41 12.58 0.25
N LEU A 45 -6.50 11.80 -0.33
CA LEU A 45 -5.16 12.30 -0.68
C LEU A 45 -5.22 13.43 -1.72
N LYS A 46 -6.17 13.40 -2.66
CA LYS A 46 -6.40 14.50 -3.59
C LYS A 46 -6.95 15.74 -2.88
N SER A 47 -7.87 15.55 -1.94
CA SER A 47 -8.50 16.66 -1.20
C SER A 47 -7.58 17.33 -0.18
N HIS A 48 -6.65 16.58 0.42
CA HIS A 48 -5.88 17.05 1.58
C HIS A 48 -4.36 17.10 1.37
N ALA A 49 -3.83 16.46 0.32
CA ALA A 49 -2.38 16.36 0.10
C ALA A 49 -1.97 16.51 -1.38
N ASP A 50 -2.88 16.95 -2.25
CA ASP A 50 -2.62 17.27 -3.67
C ASP A 50 -1.87 16.18 -4.46
N ILE A 51 -2.26 14.91 -4.27
CA ILE A 51 -1.70 13.82 -5.07
C ILE A 51 -2.12 13.96 -6.54
N ASP A 52 -1.15 13.92 -7.44
CA ASP A 52 -1.41 13.92 -8.89
C ASP A 52 -1.87 12.54 -9.41
N ASP A 53 -2.35 12.50 -10.65
CA ASP A 53 -2.85 11.24 -11.24
C ASP A 53 -1.74 10.19 -11.40
N VAL A 54 -0.49 10.62 -11.57
CA VAL A 54 0.68 9.73 -11.66
C VAL A 54 0.92 9.06 -10.31
N GLY A 55 1.01 9.83 -9.22
CA GLY A 55 1.17 9.35 -7.86
C GLY A 55 0.02 8.44 -7.44
N ALA A 56 -1.23 8.80 -7.77
CA ALA A 56 -2.40 7.97 -7.51
C ALA A 56 -2.33 6.62 -8.23
N SER A 57 -1.87 6.61 -9.49
CA SER A 57 -1.65 5.38 -10.27
C SER A 57 -0.56 4.51 -9.67
N ILE A 58 0.57 5.10 -9.26
CA ILE A 58 1.67 4.39 -8.59
C ILE A 58 1.18 3.74 -7.29
N LEU A 59 0.45 4.50 -6.47
CA LEU A 59 -0.06 3.99 -5.20
C LEU A 59 -1.02 2.82 -5.39
N LYS A 60 -1.95 2.95 -6.33
CA LYS A 60 -2.87 1.88 -6.72
C LYS A 60 -2.10 0.63 -7.14
N GLN A 61 -1.14 0.77 -8.06
CA GLN A 61 -0.37 -0.38 -8.54
C GLN A 61 0.43 -1.03 -7.40
N ALA A 62 1.07 -0.24 -6.54
CA ALA A 62 1.85 -0.76 -5.43
C ALA A 62 1.02 -1.59 -4.44
N LEU A 63 -0.19 -1.14 -4.11
CA LEU A 63 -1.10 -1.87 -3.21
C LEU A 63 -1.60 -3.18 -3.84
N VAL A 64 -1.97 -3.15 -5.12
CA VAL A 64 -2.36 -4.35 -5.88
C VAL A 64 -1.23 -5.37 -5.89
N LYS A 65 0.00 -4.94 -6.23
CA LYS A 65 1.18 -5.82 -6.26
C LYS A 65 1.53 -6.39 -4.89
N ARG A 66 1.44 -5.58 -3.83
CA ARG A 66 1.67 -6.03 -2.45
C ARG A 66 0.67 -7.12 -2.05
N ASN A 67 -0.62 -6.94 -2.37
CA ASN A 67 -1.66 -7.91 -2.02
C ASN A 67 -1.51 -9.20 -2.83
N TYR A 68 -1.25 -9.09 -4.13
CA TYR A 68 -0.92 -10.24 -4.98
C TYR A 68 0.26 -11.04 -4.40
N ILE A 69 1.36 -10.38 -4.05
CA ILE A 69 2.56 -11.04 -3.49
C ILE A 69 2.26 -11.68 -2.12
N ALA A 70 1.53 -10.97 -1.24
CA ALA A 70 1.25 -11.45 0.11
C ALA A 70 0.29 -12.65 0.11
N HIS A 71 -0.73 -12.65 -0.75
CA HIS A 71 -1.87 -13.57 -0.63
C HIS A 71 -1.98 -14.59 -1.75
N GLU A 72 -1.52 -14.26 -2.96
CA GLU A 72 -1.82 -15.07 -4.14
C GLU A 72 -0.58 -15.65 -4.83
N PHE A 73 0.58 -15.01 -4.72
CA PHE A 73 1.75 -15.33 -5.53
C PHE A 73 2.19 -16.79 -5.41
N TYR A 74 2.34 -17.32 -4.20
CA TYR A 74 2.77 -18.71 -4.03
C TYR A 74 1.71 -19.71 -4.49
N ILE A 75 0.43 -19.41 -4.26
CA ILE A 75 -0.69 -20.25 -4.69
C ILE A 75 -0.73 -20.34 -6.22
N LYS A 76 -0.61 -19.20 -6.90
CA LYS A 76 -0.73 -19.10 -8.36
C LYS A 76 0.52 -19.56 -9.11
N ASN A 77 1.69 -19.60 -8.46
CA ASN A 77 2.96 -19.93 -9.13
C ASN A 77 3.60 -21.23 -8.64
N ASN A 78 3.01 -21.98 -7.70
CA ASN A 78 3.61 -23.20 -7.12
C ASN A 78 4.12 -24.19 -8.20
N TYR A 79 3.31 -24.44 -9.22
CA TYR A 79 3.63 -25.38 -10.30
C TYR A 79 4.69 -24.86 -11.29
N LEU A 80 4.98 -23.55 -11.30
CA LEU A 80 5.95 -22.94 -12.21
C LEU A 80 7.38 -23.04 -11.68
N PHE A 81 7.56 -23.45 -10.42
CA PHE A 81 8.90 -23.59 -9.83
C PHE A 81 9.63 -24.87 -10.24
N THR A 82 8.96 -25.81 -10.92
CA THR A 82 9.56 -27.08 -11.38
C THR A 82 10.30 -26.94 -12.72
N ASP A 83 10.04 -25.89 -13.49
CA ASP A 83 10.71 -25.62 -14.76
C ASP A 83 11.59 -24.36 -14.68
N LEU A 84 12.80 -24.44 -15.23
CA LEU A 84 13.83 -23.39 -15.13
C LEU A 84 13.43 -22.11 -15.88
N GLU A 85 12.84 -22.25 -17.07
CA GLU A 85 12.44 -21.10 -17.89
C GLU A 85 11.26 -20.36 -17.25
N HIS A 86 10.23 -21.10 -16.83
CA HIS A 86 9.08 -20.53 -16.15
C HIS A 86 9.46 -19.88 -14.81
N ARG A 87 10.35 -20.51 -14.04
CA ARG A 87 10.89 -19.93 -12.80
C ARG A 87 11.58 -18.60 -13.04
N ASN A 88 12.38 -18.50 -14.10
CA ASN A 88 13.04 -17.24 -14.45
C ASN A 88 12.04 -16.14 -14.81
N LYS A 89 10.99 -16.46 -15.58
CA LYS A 89 9.93 -15.50 -15.90
C LYS A 89 9.22 -14.99 -14.65
N VAL A 90 8.78 -15.91 -13.78
CA VAL A 90 8.13 -15.57 -12.50
C VAL A 90 9.02 -14.71 -11.61
N TYR A 91 10.32 -15.02 -11.56
CA TYR A 91 11.30 -14.23 -10.81
C TYR A 91 11.44 -12.81 -11.36
N GLN A 92 11.52 -12.63 -12.68
CA GLN A 92 11.60 -11.29 -13.27
C GLN A 92 10.36 -10.46 -12.98
N THR A 93 9.16 -11.05 -13.08
CA THR A 93 7.91 -10.37 -12.68
C THR A 93 7.94 -9.96 -11.21
N LEU A 94 8.42 -10.82 -10.32
CA LEU A 94 8.54 -10.48 -8.89
C LEU A 94 9.51 -9.31 -8.66
N VAL A 95 10.61 -9.25 -9.40
CA VAL A 95 11.57 -8.14 -9.34
C VAL A 95 10.92 -6.83 -9.79
N GLU A 96 10.17 -6.84 -10.89
CA GLU A 96 9.44 -5.67 -11.38
C GLU A 96 8.38 -5.20 -10.40
N ASP A 97 7.58 -6.13 -9.85
CA ASP A 97 6.55 -5.84 -8.86
C ASP A 97 7.16 -5.23 -7.58
N THR A 98 8.33 -5.71 -7.17
CA THR A 98 9.07 -5.17 -6.03
C THR A 98 9.52 -3.72 -6.27
N LYS A 99 9.92 -3.36 -7.49
CA LYS A 99 10.26 -1.96 -7.84
C LYS A 99 9.04 -1.04 -7.73
N THR A 100 7.89 -1.49 -8.26
CA THR A 100 6.62 -0.76 -8.15
C THR A 100 6.21 -0.55 -6.69
N MET A 101 6.36 -1.60 -5.87
CA MET A 101 6.11 -1.49 -4.43
C MET A 101 7.07 -0.53 -3.73
N ALA A 102 8.35 -0.47 -4.13
CA ALA A 102 9.31 0.47 -3.57
C ALA A 102 8.90 1.92 -3.84
N LEU A 103 8.46 2.23 -5.06
CA LEU A 103 7.94 3.55 -5.43
C LEU A 103 6.70 3.93 -4.60
N GLY A 104 5.74 3.01 -4.50
CA GLY A 104 4.56 3.24 -3.65
C GLY A 104 4.90 3.40 -2.17
N THR A 105 5.92 2.69 -1.68
CA THR A 105 6.40 2.83 -0.29
C THR A 105 6.98 4.22 -0.05
N ALA A 106 7.82 4.72 -0.96
CA ALA A 106 8.40 6.06 -0.85
C ALA A 106 7.31 7.15 -0.86
N LEU A 107 6.34 7.02 -1.78
CA LEU A 107 5.19 7.92 -1.88
C LEU A 107 4.35 7.90 -0.60
N MET A 108 4.05 6.72 -0.06
CA MET A 108 3.28 6.58 1.18
C MET A 108 4.03 7.15 2.39
N SER A 109 5.36 6.99 2.44
CA SER A 109 6.18 7.59 3.51
C SER A 109 6.10 9.11 3.49
N GLY A 110 6.18 9.72 2.29
CA GLY A 110 6.04 11.15 2.12
C GLY A 110 4.69 11.68 2.61
N PHE A 111 3.59 10.98 2.30
CA PHE A 111 2.29 11.38 2.83
C PHE A 111 2.20 11.26 4.35
N VAL A 112 2.66 10.14 4.93
CA VAL A 112 2.66 9.98 6.39
C VAL A 112 3.46 11.09 7.06
N GLU A 113 4.65 11.42 6.54
CA GLU A 113 5.49 12.50 7.06
C GLU A 113 4.82 13.86 6.91
N GLY A 114 4.32 14.19 5.73
CA GLY A 114 3.63 15.45 5.46
C GLY A 114 2.40 15.67 6.34
N PHE A 115 1.58 14.64 6.55
CA PHE A 115 0.44 14.74 7.46
C PHE A 115 0.87 14.85 8.93
N CYS A 116 1.91 14.13 9.35
CA CYS A 116 2.41 14.27 10.72
C CYS A 116 2.90 15.70 11.00
N GLU A 117 3.63 16.28 10.05
CA GLU A 117 4.11 17.66 10.16
C GLU A 117 2.95 18.67 10.15
N ALA A 118 2.03 18.56 9.19
CA ALA A 118 0.92 19.49 9.02
C ALA A 118 -0.06 19.48 10.21
N LEU A 119 -0.25 18.32 10.84
CA LEU A 119 -1.18 18.13 11.96
C LEU A 119 -0.48 18.12 13.33
N ALA A 120 0.82 18.37 13.38
CA ALA A 120 1.65 18.30 14.59
C ALA A 120 1.50 16.97 15.36
N ILE A 121 1.39 15.86 14.62
CA ILE A 121 1.26 14.51 15.18
C ILE A 121 2.66 13.97 15.50
N ASP A 122 2.83 13.52 16.74
CA ASP A 122 4.00 12.72 17.11
C ASP A 122 3.85 11.32 16.50
N LYS A 123 4.66 11.02 15.47
CA LYS A 123 4.64 9.75 14.73
C LYS A 123 4.77 8.53 15.64
N SER A 124 5.44 8.65 16.80
CA SER A 124 5.58 7.56 17.77
C SER A 124 4.28 7.21 18.51
N LYS A 125 3.29 8.11 18.48
CA LYS A 125 2.00 7.97 19.15
C LYS A 125 0.88 7.46 18.23
N VAL A 126 1.14 7.30 16.93
CA VAL A 126 0.14 6.76 16.01
C VAL A 126 -0.08 5.28 16.31
N LEU A 127 -1.27 4.95 16.83
CA LEU A 127 -1.63 3.58 17.15
C LEU A 127 -2.04 2.84 15.88
N VAL A 128 -1.18 1.91 15.44
CA VAL A 128 -1.45 1.09 14.26
C VAL A 128 -1.89 -0.30 14.69
N LYS A 129 -3.12 -0.69 14.31
CA LYS A 129 -3.58 -2.06 14.53
C LYS A 129 -2.80 -3.00 13.60
N GLN A 130 -1.96 -3.85 14.19
CA GLN A 130 -1.26 -4.92 13.47
C GLN A 130 -2.15 -6.17 13.46
N SER A 131 -2.36 -6.74 12.28
CA SER A 131 -2.98 -8.06 12.15
C SER A 131 -1.90 -9.11 12.46
N ILE A 132 -2.14 -9.92 13.49
CA ILE A 132 -1.33 -11.09 13.84
C ILE A 132 -1.67 -12.23 12.88
#